data_AF-A0A6H1C8G4-F1
#
_entry.id   AF-A0A6H1C8G4-F1
#
_cell.length_a   1.000
_cell.length_b   1.000
_cell.length_c   1.000
_cell.angle_alpha   90.00
_cell.angle_beta   90.00
_cell.angle_gamma   90.00
#
_symmetry.space_group_name_H-M   'P 1'
#
loop_
_entity.id
_entity.type
_entity.pdbx_description
1 polymer ?
#
loop_
_entity_poly.entity_id
_entity_poly.type
_entity_poly.pdbx_seq_one_letter_code
_entity_poly.pdbx_strand_id
1 'polypeptide(L)'
;MYENRYPVDEETVKEQAAWMAGKGGSFMSRTGRRMSEQVSRRSMISRLGRWTMGVSGVALISSLPVTRTAFAQEPAPEAGPEPLVPVYDGKDPAECEYWRWCNMDGTSCAACNGGGVTTCAPGSKPGAEFWVGCCTNPDTGKTYLIAYYDCCGAPSCSNAFCGEPDMQAVMYNPVSGSYDQEIIWCVSDESQSYTCTMAPIIGEDCQARPADRPKVGAGS
;
A
#
# COMPACT_ATOMS: atom_id res chain seq x y z
N MET A 1 -22.93 31.41 -4.00
CA MET A 1 -22.44 30.02 -3.88
C MET A 1 -23.62 29.15 -3.56
N TYR A 2 -24.07 28.34 -4.51
CA TYR A 2 -25.07 27.31 -4.26
C TYR A 2 -24.29 26.06 -3.83
N GLU A 3 -24.39 25.69 -2.56
CA GLU A 3 -23.77 24.47 -2.06
C GLU A 3 -24.55 23.29 -2.62
N ASN A 4 -23.95 22.58 -3.57
CA ASN A 4 -24.57 21.43 -4.22
C ASN A 4 -24.46 20.23 -3.27
N ARG A 5 -25.26 20.23 -2.19
CA ARG A 5 -25.41 19.03 -1.36
C ARG A 5 -26.25 18.04 -2.12
N TYR A 6 -25.62 16.97 -2.59
CA TYR A 6 -26.32 15.77 -3.01
C TYR A 6 -27.29 15.37 -1.88
N PRO A 7 -28.56 15.07 -2.17
CA PRO A 7 -29.48 14.60 -1.16
C PRO A 7 -28.99 13.24 -0.66
N VAL A 8 -28.34 13.24 0.49
CA VAL A 8 -27.97 12.02 1.20
C VAL A 8 -29.23 11.53 1.90
N ASP A 9 -29.77 10.40 1.44
CA ASP A 9 -30.87 9.75 2.13
C ASP A 9 -30.37 9.20 3.47
N GLU A 10 -30.72 9.89 4.56
CA GLU A 10 -30.28 9.54 5.89
C GLU A 10 -30.66 8.11 6.31
N GLU A 11 -31.73 7.54 5.74
CA GLU A 11 -32.11 6.16 6.03
C GLU A 11 -31.11 5.19 5.41
N THR A 12 -30.71 5.38 4.15
CA THR A 12 -29.69 4.54 3.52
C THR A 12 -28.34 4.60 4.24
N VAL A 13 -27.96 5.78 4.74
CA VAL A 13 -26.72 5.94 5.51
C VAL A 13 -26.81 5.20 6.85
N LYS A 14 -27.96 5.27 7.54
CA LYS A 14 -28.19 4.54 8.80
C LYS A 14 -28.19 3.02 8.57
N GLU A 15 -28.80 2.54 7.50
CA GLU A 15 -28.80 1.13 7.13
C GLU A 15 -27.40 0.62 6.79
N GLN A 16 -26.64 1.39 6.02
CA GLN A 16 -25.24 1.08 5.69
C GLN A 16 -24.36 1.10 6.95
N ALA A 17 -24.52 2.08 7.84
CA ALA A 17 -23.81 2.12 9.12
C ALA A 17 -24.15 0.93 10.02
N ALA A 18 -25.42 0.52 10.07
CA ALA A 18 -25.85 -0.68 10.80
C ALA A 18 -25.29 -1.97 10.19
N TRP A 19 -25.18 -2.03 8.86
CA TRP A 19 -24.56 -3.14 8.14
C TRP A 19 -23.06 -3.24 8.42
N MET A 20 -22.33 -2.12 8.36
CA MET A 20 -20.89 -2.04 8.68
C MET A 20 -20.60 -2.39 10.15
N ALA A 21 -21.51 -2.05 11.07
CA ALA A 21 -21.43 -2.45 12.47
C ALA A 21 -21.82 -3.93 12.72
N GLY A 22 -22.04 -4.73 11.66
CA GLY A 22 -22.37 -6.15 11.73
C GLY A 22 -23.81 -6.47 12.16
N LYS A 23 -24.66 -5.45 12.29
CA LYS A 23 -26.07 -5.59 12.73
C LYS A 23 -27.04 -5.72 11.54
N GLY A 24 -26.66 -5.22 10.36
CA GLY A 24 -27.48 -5.26 9.15
C GLY A 24 -27.55 -6.63 8.46
N GLY A 25 -28.66 -6.87 7.74
CA GLY A 25 -28.93 -8.09 6.99
C GLY A 25 -29.82 -9.11 7.71
N SER A 26 -30.12 -10.24 7.07
CA SER A 26 -30.85 -11.34 7.70
C SER A 26 -29.99 -12.10 8.72
N PHE A 27 -30.60 -12.86 9.63
CA PHE A 27 -29.87 -13.70 10.58
C PHE A 27 -28.88 -14.66 9.90
N MET A 28 -29.30 -15.27 8.78
CA MET A 28 -28.43 -16.15 7.99
C MET A 28 -27.21 -15.41 7.43
N SER A 29 -27.39 -14.19 6.92
CA SER A 29 -26.26 -13.40 6.40
C SER A 29 -25.26 -13.00 7.48
N ARG A 30 -25.75 -12.65 8.69
CA ARG A 30 -24.90 -12.32 9.83
C ARG A 30 -24.12 -13.54 10.32
N THR A 31 -24.78 -14.68 10.48
CA THR A 31 -24.14 -15.93 10.92
C THR A 31 -23.13 -16.42 9.87
N GLY A 32 -23.45 -16.29 8.58
CA GLY A 32 -22.54 -16.63 7.49
C GLY A 32 -21.26 -15.80 7.50
N ARG A 33 -21.35 -14.47 7.68
CA ARG A 33 -20.17 -13.59 7.80
C ARG A 33 -19.32 -13.95 9.02
N ARG A 34 -19.95 -14.14 10.19
CA ARG A 34 -19.27 -14.54 11.43
C ARG A 34 -18.55 -15.89 11.30
N MET A 35 -19.17 -16.84 10.61
CA MET A 35 -18.54 -18.13 10.29
C MET A 35 -17.39 -17.95 9.30
N SER A 36 -17.51 -17.07 8.31
CA SER A 36 -16.41 -16.81 7.37
C SER A 36 -15.20 -16.13 8.02
N GLU A 37 -15.43 -15.23 8.98
CA GLU A 37 -14.38 -14.58 9.77
C GLU A 37 -13.69 -15.57 10.72
N GLN A 38 -14.45 -16.50 11.31
CA GLN A 38 -13.88 -17.49 12.25
C GLN A 38 -13.32 -18.74 11.57
N VAL A 39 -13.81 -19.12 10.40
CA VAL A 39 -13.37 -20.28 9.62
C VAL A 39 -12.43 -19.81 8.52
N SER A 40 -11.24 -19.35 8.92
CA SER A 40 -10.15 -19.12 7.98
C SER A 40 -9.69 -20.45 7.39
N ARG A 41 -9.60 -20.53 6.05
CA ARG A 41 -9.12 -21.71 5.30
C ARG A 41 -7.73 -22.20 5.76
N ARG A 42 -6.97 -21.33 6.45
CA ARG A 42 -5.65 -21.64 7.05
C ARG A 42 -5.73 -22.50 8.32
N SER A 43 -6.86 -22.49 9.04
CA SER A 43 -7.06 -23.24 10.30
C SER A 43 -7.45 -24.71 10.09
N MET A 44 -8.11 -25.06 8.97
CA MET A 44 -8.41 -26.46 8.66
C MET A 44 -7.19 -27.24 8.14
N ILE A 45 -6.34 -26.61 7.33
CA ILE A 45 -5.12 -27.24 6.81
C ILE A 45 -4.12 -27.51 7.95
N SER A 46 -3.99 -26.60 8.92
CA SER A 46 -3.14 -26.81 10.10
C SER A 46 -3.66 -27.89 11.05
N ARG A 47 -4.99 -28.10 11.12
CA ARG A 47 -5.61 -29.18 11.93
C ARG A 47 -5.54 -30.55 11.26
N LEU A 48 -5.62 -30.62 9.92
CA LEU A 48 -5.42 -31.86 9.15
C LEU A 48 -3.93 -32.27 9.08
N GLY A 49 -3.00 -31.32 9.04
CA GLY A 49 -1.55 -31.60 9.12
C GLY A 49 -1.13 -32.19 10.46
N ARG A 50 -1.81 -31.83 11.56
CA ARG A 50 -1.52 -32.38 12.91
C ARG A 50 -2.00 -33.81 13.14
N TRP A 51 -2.93 -34.32 12.32
CA TRP A 51 -3.43 -35.70 12.43
C TRP A 51 -2.68 -36.69 11.52
N THR A 52 -2.04 -36.22 10.44
CA THR A 52 -1.28 -37.07 9.52
C THR A 52 0.17 -37.31 9.98
N MET A 53 0.71 -36.45 10.85
CA MET A 53 2.02 -36.63 11.50
C MET A 53 1.99 -37.50 12.77
N GLY A 54 0.86 -38.12 13.12
CA GLY A 54 0.70 -38.93 14.34
C GLY A 54 1.03 -40.43 14.20
N VAL A 55 1.19 -40.96 12.98
CA VAL A 55 1.33 -42.42 12.74
C VAL A 55 2.67 -42.82 12.11
N SER A 56 3.46 -41.88 11.62
CA SER A 56 4.83 -42.15 11.17
C SER A 56 5.80 -41.47 12.14
N GLY A 57 6.13 -42.20 13.21
CA GLY A 57 7.19 -41.83 14.13
C GLY A 57 8.54 -41.79 13.41
N VAL A 58 8.89 -40.63 12.88
CA VAL A 58 10.27 -40.18 12.73
C VAL A 58 10.27 -38.68 13.03
N ALA A 59 10.63 -38.33 14.25
CA ALA A 59 11.03 -36.98 14.59
C ALA A 59 12.38 -36.71 13.91
N LEU A 60 12.37 -36.32 12.63
CA LEU A 60 13.45 -35.52 12.07
C LEU A 60 13.17 -34.08 12.47
N ILE A 61 13.54 -33.76 13.71
CA ILE A 61 13.87 -32.38 14.07
C ILE A 61 15.12 -32.05 13.25
N SER A 62 14.93 -31.66 11.99
CA SER A 62 15.90 -30.84 11.30
C SER A 62 15.84 -29.49 12.00
N SER A 63 16.58 -29.37 13.09
CA SER A 63 17.05 -28.09 13.60
C SER A 63 17.94 -27.50 12.52
N LEU A 64 17.33 -26.97 11.46
CA LEU A 64 17.95 -25.93 10.70
C LEU A 64 18.21 -24.82 11.72
N PRO A 65 19.46 -24.44 11.99
CA PRO A 65 19.70 -23.24 12.75
C PRO A 65 19.11 -22.12 11.91
N VAL A 66 17.90 -21.68 12.26
CA VAL A 66 17.50 -20.32 11.96
C VAL A 66 18.45 -19.50 12.81
N THR A 67 19.61 -19.18 12.25
CA THR A 67 20.31 -17.97 12.63
C THR A 67 19.31 -16.87 12.35
N ARG A 68 18.52 -16.51 13.36
CA ARG A 68 18.20 -15.11 13.55
C ARG A 68 19.56 -14.45 13.69
N THR A 69 20.15 -14.03 12.58
CA THR A 69 20.88 -12.79 12.61
C THR A 69 19.85 -11.78 13.07
N ALA A 70 19.76 -11.60 14.39
CA ALA A 70 19.53 -10.28 14.90
C ALA A 70 20.57 -9.46 14.14
N PHE A 71 20.10 -8.68 13.15
CA PHE A 71 20.86 -7.51 12.76
C PHE A 71 21.08 -6.80 14.08
N ALA A 72 22.30 -6.92 14.60
CA ALA A 72 22.74 -6.09 15.68
C ALA A 72 22.47 -4.70 15.15
N GLN A 73 21.53 -4.02 15.79
CA GLN A 73 21.46 -2.57 15.71
C GLN A 73 22.83 -2.13 16.21
N GLU A 74 23.76 -1.91 15.30
CA GLU A 74 24.96 -1.17 15.63
C GLU A 74 24.47 0.12 16.26
N PRO A 75 25.01 0.54 17.42
CA PRO A 75 24.67 1.84 17.97
C PRO A 75 24.97 2.84 16.86
N ALA A 76 23.91 3.48 16.36
CA ALA A 76 24.03 4.52 15.36
C ALA A 76 25.10 5.50 15.88
N PRO A 77 26.10 5.89 15.06
CA PRO A 77 26.97 6.99 15.43
C PRO A 77 26.08 8.17 15.80
N GLU A 78 26.39 8.87 16.89
CA GLU A 78 25.60 10.02 17.35
C GLU A 78 25.27 10.92 16.16
N ALA A 79 24.01 10.84 15.71
CA ALA A 79 23.54 11.60 14.60
C ALA A 79 23.49 13.06 15.07
N GLY A 80 24.24 13.93 14.39
CA GLY A 80 23.83 15.33 14.27
C GLY A 80 22.37 15.39 13.80
N PRO A 81 21.69 16.54 13.90
CA PRO A 81 20.27 16.63 13.55
C PRO A 81 20.01 15.94 12.20
N GLU A 82 19.33 14.79 12.23
CA GLU A 82 19.00 14.07 11.01
C GLU A 82 18.21 15.04 10.11
N PRO A 83 18.56 15.16 8.83
CA PRO A 83 17.79 15.99 7.93
C PRO A 83 16.35 15.46 7.95
N LEU A 84 15.39 16.37 8.12
CA LEU A 84 13.95 16.06 8.16
C LEU A 84 13.43 15.38 6.87
N VAL A 85 14.29 15.25 5.85
CA VAL A 85 14.00 14.72 4.52
C VAL A 85 15.22 13.92 4.05
N PRO A 86 15.06 12.65 3.63
CA PRO A 86 16.16 11.91 3.01
C PRO A 86 16.56 12.52 1.67
N VAL A 87 17.85 12.42 1.35
CA VAL A 87 18.38 12.87 0.07
C VAL A 87 18.21 11.73 -0.92
N TYR A 88 17.28 11.88 -1.87
CA TYR A 88 17.15 10.95 -3.00
C TYR A 88 18.32 11.16 -3.97
N ASP A 89 19.34 10.33 -3.90
CA ASP A 89 20.46 10.30 -4.86
C ASP A 89 20.26 9.24 -5.96
N GLY A 90 19.21 8.42 -5.83
CA GLY A 90 18.81 7.40 -6.79
C GLY A 90 18.33 7.99 -8.11
N LYS A 91 18.99 7.58 -9.20
CA LYS A 91 18.58 7.93 -10.59
C LYS A 91 17.84 6.81 -11.30
N ASP A 92 17.90 5.58 -10.77
CA ASP A 92 17.25 4.42 -11.35
C ASP A 92 15.81 4.32 -10.83
N PRO A 93 14.78 4.48 -11.68
CA PRO A 93 13.40 4.40 -11.24
C PRO A 93 12.95 3.00 -10.81
N ALA A 94 13.74 1.96 -11.07
CA ALA A 94 13.49 0.61 -10.55
C ALA A 94 13.83 0.48 -9.04
N GLU A 95 14.60 1.41 -8.49
CA GLU A 95 15.03 1.41 -7.09
C GLU A 95 14.21 2.40 -6.24
N CYS A 96 14.09 2.14 -4.94
CA CYS A 96 13.27 2.95 -4.03
C CYS A 96 13.82 4.36 -3.80
N GLU A 97 15.14 4.55 -3.95
CA GLU A 97 15.82 5.84 -3.76
C GLU A 97 15.56 6.84 -4.90
N TYR A 98 14.80 6.46 -5.92
CA TYR A 98 14.45 7.39 -6.99
C TYR A 98 13.48 8.45 -6.48
N TRP A 99 13.83 9.72 -6.72
CA TRP A 99 13.20 10.88 -6.09
C TRP A 99 11.67 10.98 -6.22
N ARG A 100 11.07 10.39 -7.26
CA ARG A 100 9.61 10.38 -7.42
C ARG A 100 8.89 9.37 -6.53
N TRP A 101 9.61 8.53 -5.78
CA TRP A 101 9.04 7.55 -4.86
C TRP A 101 8.93 8.08 -3.43
N CYS A 102 9.00 9.39 -3.24
CA CYS A 102 9.04 10.01 -1.91
C CYS A 102 7.81 9.76 -1.02
N ASN A 103 6.70 9.32 -1.62
CA ASN A 103 5.46 8.92 -0.93
C ASN A 103 4.96 7.55 -1.42
N MET A 104 5.86 6.68 -1.85
CA MET A 104 5.53 5.37 -2.43
C MET A 104 5.23 4.35 -1.32
N ASP A 105 4.22 3.51 -1.55
CA ASP A 105 3.97 2.27 -0.82
C ASP A 105 3.60 1.18 -1.84
N GLY A 106 4.56 0.32 -2.19
CA GLY A 106 4.37 -0.67 -3.24
C GLY A 106 5.61 -1.03 -4.05
N THR A 107 5.39 -1.71 -5.16
CA THR A 107 6.39 -2.10 -6.15
C THR A 107 6.44 -1.10 -7.30
N SER A 108 7.62 -0.56 -7.63
CA SER A 108 7.79 0.32 -8.79
C SER A 108 7.45 -0.42 -10.09
N CYS A 109 6.55 0.14 -10.91
CA CYS A 109 6.31 -0.40 -12.25
C CYS A 109 7.56 -0.33 -13.14
N ALA A 110 8.52 0.56 -12.87
CA ALA A 110 9.77 0.61 -13.61
C ALA A 110 10.71 -0.57 -13.29
N ALA A 111 10.51 -1.26 -12.16
CA ALA A 111 11.19 -2.51 -11.86
C ALA A 111 10.58 -3.72 -12.61
N CYS A 112 9.46 -3.52 -13.31
CA CYS A 112 8.78 -4.57 -14.06
C CYS A 112 9.14 -4.53 -15.54
N ASN A 113 9.32 -5.70 -16.14
CA ASN A 113 9.58 -5.80 -17.58
C ASN A 113 8.43 -5.20 -18.39
N GLY A 114 8.71 -4.12 -19.12
CA GLY A 114 7.74 -3.40 -19.94
C GLY A 114 6.86 -2.40 -19.17
N GLY A 115 7.08 -2.24 -17.86
CA GLY A 115 6.54 -1.12 -17.09
C GLY A 115 7.52 0.06 -17.06
N GLY A 116 7.09 1.18 -16.49
CA GLY A 116 7.89 2.38 -16.37
C GLY A 116 7.35 3.35 -15.34
N VAL A 117 8.01 4.49 -15.19
CA VAL A 117 7.61 5.54 -14.22
C VAL A 117 6.21 6.06 -14.49
N THR A 118 5.72 6.03 -15.72
CA THR A 118 4.39 6.54 -16.10
C THR A 118 3.65 5.54 -16.98
N THR A 119 3.95 4.25 -16.85
CA THR A 119 3.38 3.21 -17.72
C THR A 119 3.26 1.91 -16.94
N CYS A 120 2.06 1.33 -16.95
CA CYS A 120 1.82 0.03 -16.33
C CYS A 120 2.57 -1.10 -17.04
N ALA A 121 2.93 -2.12 -16.26
CA ALA A 121 3.48 -3.35 -16.81
C ALA A 121 2.45 -4.06 -17.73
N PRO A 122 2.90 -4.86 -18.71
CA PRO A 122 2.00 -5.59 -19.59
C PRO A 122 1.01 -6.46 -18.81
N GLY A 123 -0.28 -6.37 -19.18
CA GLY A 123 -1.36 -7.15 -18.56
C GLY A 123 -2.05 -6.46 -17.38
N SER A 124 -1.52 -5.36 -16.86
CA SER A 124 -2.20 -4.50 -15.89
C SER A 124 -2.68 -3.19 -16.51
N LYS A 125 -3.58 -2.48 -15.82
CA LYS A 125 -4.14 -1.19 -16.23
C LYS A 125 -4.06 -0.18 -15.08
N PRO A 126 -3.88 1.12 -15.33
CA PRO A 126 -3.92 2.12 -14.27
C PRO A 126 -5.28 2.09 -13.59
N GLY A 127 -5.29 2.16 -12.26
CA GLY A 127 -6.51 2.31 -11.48
C GLY A 127 -7.17 3.66 -11.72
N ALA A 128 -8.46 3.75 -11.39
CA ALA A 128 -9.23 4.99 -11.58
C ALA A 128 -8.88 6.09 -10.59
N GLU A 129 -8.43 5.71 -9.39
CA GLU A 129 -8.03 6.61 -8.32
C GLU A 129 -6.52 6.54 -8.02
N PHE A 130 -6.05 7.48 -7.21
CA PHE A 130 -4.63 7.62 -6.88
C PHE A 130 -4.43 8.41 -5.58
N TRP A 131 -3.25 8.24 -4.98
CA TRP A 131 -2.75 9.13 -3.94
C TRP A 131 -1.66 10.04 -4.50
N VAL A 132 -1.27 11.04 -3.72
CA VAL A 132 -0.30 12.04 -4.15
C VAL A 132 0.83 12.21 -3.14
N GLY A 133 1.98 12.63 -3.65
CA GLY A 133 3.13 13.06 -2.86
C GLY A 133 3.77 14.30 -3.49
N CYS A 134 4.45 15.08 -2.66
CA CYS A 134 5.19 16.25 -3.13
C CYS A 134 6.69 15.97 -3.02
N CYS A 135 7.32 15.66 -4.15
CA CYS A 135 8.70 15.21 -4.19
C CYS A 135 9.63 16.29 -4.73
N THR A 136 10.83 16.40 -4.16
CA THR A 136 11.85 17.35 -4.61
C THR A 136 12.77 16.68 -5.61
N ASN A 137 12.94 17.27 -6.80
CA ASN A 137 13.90 16.79 -7.77
C ASN A 137 15.31 17.26 -7.35
N PRO A 138 16.27 16.35 -7.07
CA PRO A 138 17.60 16.71 -6.58
C PRO A 138 18.43 17.49 -7.60
N ASP A 139 18.18 17.31 -8.91
CA ASP A 139 18.94 17.99 -9.96
C ASP A 139 18.53 19.46 -10.11
N THR A 140 17.26 19.81 -9.80
CA THR A 140 16.71 21.17 -10.00
C THR A 140 16.35 21.88 -8.71
N GLY A 141 16.23 21.17 -7.59
CA GLY A 141 15.72 21.67 -6.31
C GLY A 141 14.23 22.04 -6.33
N LYS A 142 13.51 21.79 -7.42
CA LYS A 142 12.07 22.09 -7.55
C LYS A 142 11.22 20.97 -6.98
N THR A 143 10.05 21.32 -6.47
CA THR A 143 9.05 20.36 -6.00
C THR A 143 8.03 20.03 -7.10
N TYR A 144 7.61 18.77 -7.14
CA TYR A 144 6.66 18.25 -8.11
C TYR A 144 5.58 17.45 -7.42
N LEU A 145 4.34 17.66 -7.84
CA LEU A 145 3.21 16.87 -7.39
C LEU A 145 3.16 15.58 -8.21
N ILE A 146 3.39 14.46 -7.53
CA ILE A 146 3.38 13.13 -8.10
C ILE A 146 2.04 12.49 -7.79
N ALA A 147 1.39 11.92 -8.80
CA ALA A 147 0.23 11.06 -8.63
C ALA A 147 0.67 9.60 -8.72
N TYR A 148 0.41 8.83 -7.68
CA TYR A 148 0.73 7.41 -7.62
C TYR A 148 -0.50 6.60 -8.01
N TYR A 149 -0.45 6.03 -9.20
CA TYR A 149 -1.50 5.13 -9.69
C TYR A 149 -1.05 3.71 -9.49
N ASP A 150 -1.87 2.92 -8.83
CA ASP A 150 -1.70 1.47 -8.87
C ASP A 150 -2.10 0.96 -10.25
N CYS A 151 -1.29 0.04 -10.75
CA CYS A 151 -1.60 -0.75 -11.92
C CYS A 151 -2.24 -2.06 -11.43
N CYS A 152 -3.40 -2.37 -11.97
CA CYS A 152 -4.33 -3.36 -11.46
C CYS A 152 -4.57 -4.48 -12.49
N GLY A 153 -4.92 -5.67 -12.01
CA GLY A 153 -5.40 -6.78 -12.85
C GLY A 153 -4.38 -7.84 -13.25
N ALA A 154 -3.08 -7.64 -13.00
CA ALA A 154 -2.05 -8.66 -13.23
C ALA A 154 -1.39 -9.11 -11.92
N PRO A 155 -0.71 -10.27 -11.89
CA PRO A 155 0.13 -10.67 -10.76
C PRO A 155 1.27 -9.68 -10.54
N SER A 156 1.76 -9.57 -9.30
CA SER A 156 2.97 -8.80 -9.01
C SER A 156 4.15 -9.22 -9.91
N CYS A 157 4.87 -8.22 -10.42
CA CYS A 157 5.90 -8.38 -11.45
C CYS A 157 7.34 -8.22 -10.93
N SER A 158 7.52 -7.78 -9.69
CA SER A 158 8.83 -7.62 -9.04
C SER A 158 8.71 -7.84 -7.52
N ASN A 159 9.85 -8.12 -6.86
CA ASN A 159 9.94 -8.20 -5.40
C ASN A 159 10.52 -6.91 -4.79
N ALA A 160 10.85 -5.91 -5.60
CA ALA A 160 11.35 -4.62 -5.13
C ALA A 160 10.19 -3.79 -4.56
N PHE A 161 10.07 -3.79 -3.24
CA PHE A 161 9.02 -3.11 -2.51
C PHE A 161 9.58 -1.89 -1.78
N CYS A 162 8.95 -0.74 -1.98
CA CYS A 162 9.24 0.54 -1.35
C CYS A 162 8.07 0.87 -0.42
N GLY A 163 8.27 0.78 0.89
CA GLY A 163 7.19 0.95 1.89
C GLY A 163 7.45 2.06 2.89
N GLU A 164 8.41 2.93 2.58
CA GLU A 164 8.91 3.96 3.50
C GLU A 164 8.66 5.34 2.90
N PRO A 165 7.42 5.86 2.95
CA PRO A 165 7.15 7.22 2.52
C PRO A 165 7.84 8.19 3.48
N ASP A 166 8.40 9.25 2.91
CA ASP A 166 9.13 10.29 3.64
C ASP A 166 8.43 11.65 3.52
N MET A 167 7.77 11.92 2.39
CA MET A 167 7.21 13.23 2.06
C MET A 167 5.79 13.11 1.52
N GLN A 168 4.87 13.87 2.09
CA GLN A 168 3.50 14.02 1.59
C GLN A 168 3.26 15.42 1.04
N ALA A 169 2.23 15.56 0.20
CA ALA A 169 1.74 16.87 -0.20
C ALA A 169 0.90 17.50 0.93
N VAL A 170 1.02 18.81 1.12
CA VAL A 170 0.03 19.60 1.87
C VAL A 170 -1.17 19.84 0.95
N MET A 171 -2.33 19.29 1.28
CA MET A 171 -3.54 19.46 0.47
C MET A 171 -4.40 20.61 1.00
N TYR A 172 -4.61 21.65 0.19
CA TYR A 172 -5.50 22.78 0.51
C TYR A 172 -6.74 22.91 -0.41
N ASN A 173 -7.04 21.88 -1.24
CA ASN A 173 -8.07 21.81 -2.34
C ASN A 173 -7.52 22.27 -3.74
N PRO A 174 -7.95 21.80 -4.94
CA PRO A 174 -8.85 20.71 -5.38
C PRO A 174 -8.11 19.66 -6.25
N VAL A 175 -6.94 19.17 -5.82
CA VAL A 175 -6.34 18.04 -6.53
C VAL A 175 -7.16 16.80 -6.18
N SER A 176 -7.69 16.11 -7.20
CA SER A 176 -8.27 14.79 -7.04
C SER A 176 -7.18 13.85 -6.55
N GLY A 177 -7.31 13.29 -5.35
CA GLY A 177 -6.32 12.35 -4.81
C GLY A 177 -6.32 12.35 -3.29
N SER A 178 -5.82 11.26 -2.71
CA SER A 178 -5.61 11.14 -1.27
C SER A 178 -4.13 11.33 -0.91
N TYR A 179 -3.84 11.43 0.38
CA TYR A 179 -2.48 11.29 0.91
C TYR A 179 -2.22 9.89 1.49
N ASP A 180 -3.23 9.02 1.50
CA ASP A 180 -3.17 7.69 2.10
C ASP A 180 -2.59 6.67 1.11
N GLN A 181 -1.32 6.34 1.30
CA GLN A 181 -0.59 5.37 0.49
C GLN A 181 -0.90 3.90 0.84
N GLU A 182 -1.55 3.61 1.98
CA GLU A 182 -1.79 2.21 2.40
C GLU A 182 -3.01 1.59 1.69
N ILE A 183 -3.85 2.41 1.05
CA ILE A 183 -4.98 1.94 0.26
C ILE A 183 -4.45 1.33 -1.04
N ILE A 184 -4.93 0.12 -1.39
CA ILE A 184 -4.76 -0.38 -2.75
C ILE A 184 -5.72 0.41 -3.64
N TRP A 185 -5.18 1.31 -4.45
CA TRP A 185 -5.92 2.25 -5.31
C TRP A 185 -6.47 1.62 -6.60
N CYS A 186 -6.76 0.32 -6.52
CA CYS A 186 -7.55 -0.47 -7.49
C CYS A 186 -9.00 -0.67 -7.00
N VAL A 187 -9.42 0.02 -5.94
CA VAL A 187 -10.63 -0.30 -5.15
C VAL A 187 -11.94 -0.21 -5.96
N SER A 188 -12.00 0.68 -6.94
CA SER A 188 -13.18 0.87 -7.79
C SER A 188 -13.09 0.15 -9.14
N ASP A 189 -11.95 -0.48 -9.45
CA ASP A 189 -11.68 -1.10 -10.74
C ASP A 189 -12.27 -2.52 -10.88
N GLU A 190 -12.33 -2.99 -12.12
CA GLU A 190 -12.79 -4.34 -12.46
C GLU A 190 -12.00 -5.44 -11.72
N SER A 191 -10.70 -5.23 -11.54
CA SER A 191 -9.86 -6.08 -10.70
C SER A 191 -9.16 -5.26 -9.63
N GLN A 192 -9.36 -5.65 -8.38
CA GLN A 192 -8.69 -5.07 -7.21
C GLN A 192 -7.30 -5.67 -6.96
N SER A 193 -6.77 -6.49 -7.88
CA SER A 193 -5.46 -7.11 -7.72
C SER A 193 -4.34 -6.13 -8.04
N TYR A 194 -3.58 -5.74 -7.03
CA TYR A 194 -2.37 -4.92 -7.15
C TYR A 194 -1.28 -5.61 -7.98
N THR A 195 -0.68 -4.88 -8.92
CA THR A 195 0.48 -5.33 -9.73
C THR A 195 1.76 -4.57 -9.39
N CYS A 196 1.71 -3.25 -9.53
CA CYS A 196 2.81 -2.30 -9.32
C CYS A 196 2.24 -0.87 -9.27
N THR A 197 3.02 0.15 -8.97
CA THR A 197 2.58 1.56 -8.96
C THR A 197 3.47 2.40 -9.88
N MET A 198 2.85 3.38 -10.55
CA MET A 198 3.52 4.37 -11.41
C MET A 198 3.40 5.78 -10.80
N ALA A 199 4.32 6.69 -11.17
CA ALA A 199 4.47 8.05 -10.65
C ALA A 199 4.55 9.14 -11.75
N PRO A 200 3.46 9.41 -12.50
CA PRO A 200 3.35 10.62 -13.32
C PRO A 200 3.42 11.91 -12.48
N ILE A 201 4.09 12.92 -13.05
CA ILE A 201 4.04 14.30 -12.56
C ILE A 201 2.72 14.91 -13.04
N ILE A 202 1.95 15.47 -12.10
CA ILE A 202 0.65 16.14 -12.38
C ILE A 202 0.65 17.62 -12.00
N GLY A 203 1.74 18.13 -11.42
CA GLY A 203 1.90 19.54 -11.07
C GLY A 203 3.32 19.88 -10.63
N GLU A 204 3.60 21.17 -10.51
CA GLU A 204 4.87 21.73 -10.03
C GLU A 204 4.61 22.66 -8.83
N ASP A 205 5.67 23.02 -8.10
CA ASP A 205 5.64 23.97 -6.98
C ASP A 205 4.65 23.58 -5.85
N CYS A 206 4.50 22.27 -5.63
CA CYS A 206 3.69 21.75 -4.52
C CYS A 206 4.34 22.06 -3.16
N GLN A 207 3.52 22.13 -2.12
CA GLN A 207 3.97 22.26 -0.75
C GLN A 207 4.18 20.88 -0.15
N ALA A 208 5.41 20.58 0.27
CA ALA A 208 5.78 19.31 0.88
C ALA A 208 5.70 19.39 2.41
N ARG A 209 5.33 18.28 3.04
CA ARG A 209 5.43 18.07 4.49
C ARG A 209 6.02 16.67 4.73
N PRO A 210 6.71 16.42 5.85
CA PRO A 210 7.07 15.07 6.23
C PRO A 210 5.83 14.16 6.25
N ALA A 211 5.98 12.93 5.78
CA ALA A 211 4.92 11.94 5.84
C ALA A 211 4.62 11.58 7.30
N ASP A 212 3.35 11.58 7.68
CA ASP A 212 2.94 11.07 9.00
C ASP A 212 3.00 9.52 8.99
N ARG A 213 3.77 8.87 9.88
CA ARG A 213 3.61 7.43 10.22
C ARG A 213 2.98 7.31 11.62
N PRO A 214 2.07 6.34 11.98
CA PRO A 214 1.40 5.26 11.23
C PRO A 214 -0.13 5.08 11.53
N LYS A 215 -0.86 4.19 10.81
CA LYS A 215 -1.86 3.27 11.42
C LYS A 215 -1.94 1.90 10.71
N VAL A 216 -1.07 0.99 11.16
CA VAL A 216 -1.26 -0.49 11.12
C VAL A 216 -1.99 -1.02 9.89
N GLY A 217 -1.31 -0.89 8.74
CA GLY A 217 -1.13 -1.93 7.74
C GLY A 217 -2.40 -2.56 7.18
N ALA A 218 -2.66 -2.29 5.91
CA ALA A 218 -3.17 -3.32 5.02
C ALA A 218 -2.07 -4.38 4.75
N GLY A 219 -1.58 -5.05 5.81
CA GLY A 219 -0.40 -5.92 5.68
C GLY A 219 0.20 -6.53 6.96
N SER A 220 -0.61 -6.83 7.99
CA SER A 220 -0.30 -7.90 8.97
C SER A 220 -1.40 -8.95 8.97
#